data_AF-A0A4Q2D3K8-F1
#
_entry.id   AF-A0A4Q2D3K8-F1
#
_cell.length_a   1.000
_cell.length_b   1.000
_cell.length_c   1.000
_cell.angle_alpha   90.00
_cell.angle_beta   90.00
_cell.angle_gamma   90.00
#
_symmetry.space_group_name_H-M   'P 1'
#
loop_
_entity.id
_entity.type
_entity.pdbx_description
1 polymer ?
#
loop_
_entity_poly.entity_id
_entity_poly.type
_entity_poly.pdbx_seq_one_letter_code
_entity_poly.pdbx_strand_id
1 'polypeptide(L)'
;MASKRFPYPSELDSDDEGSIEYDWDDDSQPDDDDLDYRHHFQPRRAGDVPRAPSSPPRYHSVPSLHSNAAAFRKPPSGYIAVPVCVKHKPLCVVCKKQTVYKDYVTCGTTCIEKLYKDGPSDTTMCTYCHRRPKFSGKEQCGRTCADKAKHACLLCKTRPKNKKYNFCGKTCKGIATKSTPLILEIPKGHITYDMVENKFKGGWKTGTPPAITKIFKVIENDAFLKPYDAYRKRAGPKENYLYHGTKRQCQLGVSTTQLCASATCAICSILKTSYKVEMAGQGSFGRGVYNSSASNKAFGYCGAGGAMLLNKVVLGKSVQVSSGISSCPAGYDSVVYDPQGASNETIVYSNDALRPVFLIMFQ
;
A
#
# COMPACT_ATOMS: atom_id res chain seq x y z
N MET A 1 -36.62 -20.60 -15.91
CA MET A 1 -35.46 -20.68 -16.82
C MET A 1 -34.19 -20.73 -15.97
N ALA A 2 -33.41 -21.81 -16.06
CA ALA A 2 -32.23 -22.02 -15.23
C ALA A 2 -31.15 -20.98 -15.58
N SER A 3 -30.81 -20.12 -14.62
CA SER A 3 -29.69 -19.18 -14.68
C SER A 3 -28.39 -19.98 -14.82
N LYS A 4 -27.88 -20.11 -16.05
CA LYS A 4 -26.53 -20.62 -16.29
C LYS A 4 -25.54 -19.67 -15.61
N ARG A 5 -25.01 -20.07 -14.44
CA ARG A 5 -23.89 -19.41 -13.79
C ARG A 5 -22.66 -19.61 -14.68
N PHE A 6 -22.34 -18.63 -15.52
CA PHE A 6 -21.03 -18.58 -16.14
C PHE A 6 -20.03 -18.15 -15.07
N PRO A 7 -19.00 -18.96 -14.78
CA PRO A 7 -17.97 -18.56 -13.83
C PRO A 7 -17.22 -17.37 -14.42
N TYR A 8 -17.24 -16.26 -13.69
CA TYR A 8 -16.25 -15.19 -13.90
C TYR A 8 -14.86 -15.85 -13.89
N PRO A 9 -13.94 -15.54 -14.83
CA PRO A 9 -12.64 -16.19 -14.87
C PRO A 9 -11.91 -15.98 -13.54
N SER A 10 -11.84 -17.03 -12.71
CA SER A 10 -11.19 -16.99 -11.40
C SER A 10 -9.67 -16.82 -11.49
N GLU A 11 -9.12 -16.95 -12.70
CA GLU A 11 -7.68 -16.91 -12.97
C GLU A 11 -7.06 -15.51 -12.93
N LEU A 12 -7.87 -14.44 -12.83
CA LEU A 12 -7.36 -13.07 -12.63
C LEU A 12 -7.30 -12.64 -11.15
N ASP A 13 -7.84 -13.47 -10.25
CA ASP A 13 -8.10 -13.14 -8.84
C ASP A 13 -7.26 -13.96 -7.83
N SER A 14 -6.42 -14.90 -8.27
CA SER A 14 -5.71 -15.83 -7.35
C SER A 14 -4.36 -15.34 -6.84
N ASP A 15 -3.90 -14.16 -7.25
CA ASP A 15 -2.68 -13.58 -6.69
C ASP A 15 -3.04 -12.98 -5.33
N ASP A 16 -2.74 -13.77 -4.31
CA ASP A 16 -2.76 -13.52 -2.86
C ASP A 16 -1.93 -12.27 -2.45
N GLU A 17 -2.17 -11.12 -3.07
CA GLU A 17 -2.12 -9.85 -2.35
C GLU A 17 -3.30 -9.92 -1.38
N GLY A 18 -3.08 -10.64 -0.27
CA GLY A 18 -4.09 -11.10 0.65
C GLY A 18 -5.24 -10.13 0.79
N SER A 19 -6.45 -10.67 0.87
CA SER A 19 -7.71 -10.00 1.21
C SER A 19 -7.63 -9.40 2.62
N ILE A 20 -6.69 -8.49 2.80
CA ILE A 20 -6.25 -7.90 4.03
C ILE A 20 -6.20 -6.42 3.79
N GLU A 21 -6.99 -5.77 4.61
CA GLU A 21 -6.97 -4.41 5.07
C GLU A 21 -8.31 -4.42 5.85
N TYR A 22 -8.40 -4.36 7.19
CA TYR A 22 -7.81 -3.37 8.08
C TYR A 22 -7.58 -3.88 9.52
N ASP A 23 -7.61 -5.19 9.79
CA ASP A 23 -7.33 -5.76 11.13
C ASP A 23 -5.83 -5.77 11.48
N TRP A 24 -5.19 -4.60 11.42
CA TRP A 24 -3.84 -4.43 11.98
C TRP A 24 -3.83 -4.43 13.52
N ASP A 25 -5.01 -4.32 14.12
CA ASP A 25 -5.20 -4.41 15.57
C ASP A 25 -5.24 -5.87 16.05
N ASP A 26 -5.41 -6.85 15.15
CA ASP A 26 -5.50 -8.29 15.47
C ASP A 26 -4.25 -9.09 15.01
N ASP A 27 -3.25 -8.43 14.43
CA ASP A 27 -1.95 -9.06 14.21
C ASP A 27 -1.20 -9.10 15.57
N SER A 28 -1.47 -10.12 16.37
CA SER A 28 -0.76 -10.46 17.61
C SER A 28 0.71 -10.88 17.38
N GLN A 29 1.27 -10.59 16.20
CA GLN A 29 2.70 -10.69 16.01
C GLN A 29 3.36 -9.51 16.73
N PRO A 30 4.31 -9.76 17.65
CA PRO A 30 5.06 -8.67 18.29
C PRO A 30 5.83 -7.93 17.19
N ASP A 31 5.36 -6.74 16.85
CA ASP A 31 6.10 -5.83 15.99
C ASP A 31 7.37 -5.38 16.73
N ASP A 32 8.54 -5.70 16.20
CA ASP A 32 9.86 -5.22 16.67
C ASP A 32 9.98 -3.68 16.70
N ASP A 33 8.97 -2.96 16.18
CA ASP A 33 8.92 -1.51 16.06
C ASP A 33 8.21 -0.84 17.27
N ASP A 34 7.37 -1.55 18.06
CA ASP A 34 6.56 -0.94 19.15
C ASP A 34 7.15 -1.11 20.57
N LEU A 35 8.02 -2.10 20.81
CA LEU A 35 8.48 -2.41 22.18
C LEU A 35 9.59 -1.50 22.73
N ASP A 36 10.24 -0.68 21.91
CA ASP A 36 11.46 0.05 22.34
C ASP A 36 11.32 1.59 22.31
N TYR A 37 10.21 2.12 21.78
CA TYR A 37 10.05 3.58 21.65
C TYR A 37 9.58 4.26 22.96
N ARG A 38 9.00 3.51 23.90
CA ARG A 38 8.38 4.09 25.11
C ARG A 38 9.35 4.41 26.25
N HIS A 39 10.65 4.13 26.14
CA HIS A 39 11.60 4.28 27.28
C HIS A 39 12.58 5.46 27.25
N HIS A 40 12.49 6.40 26.29
CA HIS A 40 13.49 7.49 26.19
C HIS A 40 13.01 8.95 26.29
N PHE A 41 11.83 9.20 26.84
CA PHE A 41 11.46 10.56 27.28
C PHE A 41 10.82 10.53 28.67
N GLN A 42 11.65 10.66 29.72
CA GLN A 42 11.18 11.07 31.04
C GLN A 42 11.28 12.59 31.17
N PRO A 43 10.17 13.33 31.35
CA PRO A 43 10.24 14.68 31.87
C PRO A 43 10.59 14.63 33.36
N ARG A 44 11.63 15.36 33.76
CA ARG A 44 11.92 15.62 35.17
C ARG A 44 10.76 16.41 35.78
N ARG A 45 10.08 15.86 36.79
CA ARG A 45 9.42 16.65 37.83
C ARG A 45 9.65 16.03 39.20
N ALA A 46 10.02 16.92 40.12
CA ALA A 46 10.23 16.70 41.54
C ALA A 46 8.89 16.58 42.28
N GLY A 47 8.91 15.91 43.43
CA GLY A 47 7.82 15.91 44.40
C GLY A 47 7.72 14.61 45.18
N ASP A 48 8.35 14.58 46.35
CA ASP A 48 8.32 13.53 47.36
C ASP A 48 6.93 13.30 47.98
N VAL A 49 6.69 12.09 48.54
CA VAL A 49 6.10 11.76 49.87
C VAL A 49 5.71 10.24 49.93
N PRO A 50 5.73 9.56 51.11
CA PRO A 50 6.21 8.17 51.21
C PRO A 50 5.24 7.08 51.72
N ARG A 51 5.70 5.82 51.54
CA ARG A 51 5.55 4.57 52.37
C ARG A 51 4.20 3.83 52.46
N ALA A 52 4.21 2.54 52.10
CA ALA A 52 4.10 1.37 53.02
C ALA A 52 4.25 0.02 52.26
N PRO A 53 4.64 -1.09 52.93
CA PRO A 53 5.14 -2.31 52.29
C PRO A 53 4.14 -3.47 52.28
N SER A 54 4.19 -4.32 51.24
CA SER A 54 3.57 -5.64 51.25
C SER A 54 4.56 -6.70 50.74
N SER A 55 4.76 -7.71 51.58
CA SER A 55 5.67 -8.85 51.48
C SER A 55 5.43 -9.76 50.24
N PRO A 56 6.44 -10.47 49.74
CA PRO A 56 6.27 -11.52 48.75
C PRO A 56 6.15 -12.92 49.38
N PRO A 57 5.49 -13.90 48.71
CA PRO A 57 5.46 -15.28 49.17
C PRO A 57 6.73 -16.06 48.76
N ARG A 58 7.07 -17.01 49.64
CA ARG A 58 8.17 -17.99 49.54
C ARG A 58 7.98 -18.92 48.35
N TYR A 59 9.07 -19.14 47.59
CA TYR A 59 9.19 -20.30 46.70
C TYR A 59 10.36 -21.19 47.14
N HIS A 60 10.11 -22.49 46.95
CA HIS A 60 10.85 -23.63 47.46
C HIS A 60 12.24 -23.80 46.83
N SER A 61 13.16 -24.23 47.69
CA SER A 61 14.53 -24.65 47.42
C SER A 61 14.59 -25.92 46.54
N VAL A 62 15.43 -25.88 45.50
CA VAL A 62 15.76 -27.00 44.60
C VAL A 62 17.20 -27.49 44.91
N PRO A 63 17.52 -28.80 44.79
CA PRO A 63 18.79 -29.36 45.27
C PRO A 63 20.01 -29.03 44.40
N SER A 64 21.13 -28.85 45.10
CA SER A 64 22.50 -28.70 44.60
C SER A 64 22.97 -29.94 43.82
N LEU A 65 23.37 -29.75 42.56
CA LEU A 65 24.12 -30.72 41.77
C LEU A 65 25.61 -30.38 41.73
N HIS A 66 26.40 -31.43 41.82
CA HIS A 66 27.82 -31.46 42.10
C HIS A 66 28.71 -30.68 41.13
N SER A 67 29.68 -30.01 41.74
CA SER A 67 30.89 -29.43 41.19
C SER A 67 31.82 -30.50 40.59
N ASN A 68 32.03 -30.45 39.28
CA ASN A 68 33.22 -31.01 38.63
C ASN A 68 34.18 -29.86 38.30
N ALA A 69 35.23 -29.74 39.10
CA ALA A 69 36.34 -28.82 38.87
C ALA A 69 37.22 -29.33 37.72
N ALA A 70 36.96 -28.86 36.51
CA ALA A 70 37.89 -29.00 35.39
C ALA A 70 38.97 -27.92 35.49
N ALA A 71 40.23 -28.34 35.54
CA ALA A 71 41.40 -27.48 35.64
C ALA A 71 41.50 -26.51 34.45
N PHE A 72 41.38 -25.21 34.74
CA PHE A 72 41.67 -24.13 33.79
C PHE A 72 43.17 -24.12 33.46
N ARG A 73 43.52 -24.63 32.27
CA ARG A 73 44.83 -24.37 31.67
C ARG A 73 44.89 -22.89 31.24
N LYS A 74 45.88 -22.16 31.75
CA LYS A 74 46.19 -20.78 31.31
C LYS A 74 46.43 -20.77 29.80
N PRO A 75 45.77 -19.89 29.03
CA PRO A 75 46.09 -19.74 27.62
C PRO A 75 47.52 -19.20 27.47
N PRO A 76 48.26 -19.61 26.42
CA PRO A 76 49.61 -19.15 26.19
C PRO A 76 49.63 -17.64 25.94
N SER A 77 50.52 -16.98 26.69
CA SER A 77 50.82 -15.55 26.63
C SER A 77 51.46 -15.20 25.29
N GLY A 78 50.64 -14.89 24.28
CA GLY A 78 51.15 -14.50 22.96
C GLY A 78 50.11 -13.96 21.96
N TYR A 79 48.85 -13.75 22.36
CA TYR A 79 47.85 -13.19 21.46
C TYR A 79 48.03 -11.67 21.34
N ILE A 80 48.58 -11.25 20.20
CA ILE A 80 48.53 -9.86 19.72
C ILE A 80 47.05 -9.50 19.60
N ALA A 81 46.58 -8.57 20.45
CA ALA A 81 45.21 -8.09 20.41
C ALA A 81 44.95 -7.45 19.04
N VAL A 82 44.20 -8.14 18.19
CA VAL A 82 43.76 -7.60 16.89
C VAL A 82 42.87 -6.40 17.20
N PRO A 83 43.14 -5.20 16.66
CA PRO A 83 42.32 -4.03 16.93
C PRO A 83 40.85 -4.34 16.61
N VAL A 84 39.99 -4.28 17.62
CA VAL A 84 38.54 -4.43 17.42
C VAL A 84 38.08 -3.23 16.61
N CYS A 85 37.80 -3.45 15.32
CA CYS A 85 37.30 -2.42 14.43
C CYS A 85 35.90 -1.98 14.91
N VAL A 86 35.84 -0.89 15.67
CA VAL A 86 34.59 -0.31 16.17
C VAL A 86 33.80 0.19 14.96
N LYS A 87 32.77 -0.56 14.56
CA LYS A 87 31.87 -0.15 13.48
C LYS A 87 31.06 1.05 13.95
N HIS A 88 31.48 2.26 13.57
CA HIS A 88 30.69 3.46 13.80
C HIS A 88 29.34 3.33 13.08
N LYS A 89 28.25 3.52 13.82
CA LYS A 89 26.91 3.57 13.22
C LYS A 89 26.84 4.77 12.27
N PRO A 90 26.27 4.61 11.07
CA PRO A 90 26.16 5.70 10.12
C PRO A 90 25.21 6.79 10.66
N LEU A 91 25.44 8.03 10.22
CA LEU A 91 24.57 9.15 10.53
C LEU A 91 23.27 9.09 9.70
N CYS A 92 22.20 9.63 10.27
CA CYS A 92 20.92 9.79 9.61
C CYS A 92 21.06 10.59 8.31
N VAL A 93 20.49 10.06 7.22
CA VAL A 93 20.58 10.68 5.88
C VAL A 93 19.83 12.01 5.77
N VAL A 94 19.00 12.35 6.75
CA VAL A 94 18.16 13.55 6.77
C VAL A 94 18.76 14.62 7.68
N CYS A 95 18.93 14.33 8.98
CA CYS A 95 19.42 15.35 9.92
C CYS A 95 20.94 15.46 9.97
N LYS A 96 21.68 14.41 9.55
CA LYS A 96 23.15 14.31 9.61
C LYS A 96 23.75 14.54 11.00
N LYS A 97 22.94 14.54 12.07
CA LYS A 97 23.34 14.83 13.46
C LYS A 97 23.31 13.61 14.37
N GLN A 98 22.28 12.77 14.21
CA GLN A 98 22.08 11.58 15.03
C GLN A 98 22.46 10.32 14.25
N THR A 99 22.88 9.28 14.97
CA THR A 99 23.08 7.95 14.35
C THR A 99 21.74 7.35 13.93
N VAL A 100 21.76 6.48 12.92
CA VAL A 100 20.55 5.79 12.46
C VAL A 100 20.01 4.85 13.54
N TYR A 101 18.69 4.68 13.54
CA TYR A 101 18.03 3.67 14.37
C TYR A 101 18.11 2.30 13.69
N LYS A 102 18.63 1.28 14.38
CA LYS A 102 18.87 -0.07 13.84
C LYS A 102 19.58 0.01 12.46
N ASP A 103 19.07 -0.70 11.45
CA ASP A 103 19.58 -0.71 10.08
C ASP A 103 18.90 0.31 9.15
N TYR A 104 18.23 1.31 9.70
CA TYR A 104 17.50 2.29 8.90
C TYR A 104 18.44 3.34 8.29
N VAL A 105 17.86 4.22 7.47
CA VAL A 105 18.54 5.40 6.95
C VAL A 105 18.24 6.66 7.77
N THR A 106 17.24 6.62 8.64
CA THR A 106 16.82 7.73 9.50
C THR A 106 17.01 7.43 10.99
N CYS A 107 17.12 8.48 11.81
CA CYS A 107 17.24 8.34 13.26
C CYS A 107 15.89 8.25 14.01
N GLY A 108 14.76 8.44 13.33
CA GLY A 108 13.43 8.44 13.95
C GLY A 108 12.30 8.86 13.00
N THR A 109 11.07 8.90 13.53
CA THR A 109 9.81 9.17 12.82
C THR A 109 9.80 10.53 12.13
N THR A 110 10.27 11.58 12.80
CA THR A 110 10.36 12.93 12.20
C THR A 110 11.26 12.96 10.98
N CYS A 111 12.40 12.25 11.02
CA CYS A 111 13.31 12.20 9.87
C CYS A 111 12.75 11.35 8.72
N ILE A 112 12.04 10.25 8.99
CA ILE A 112 11.42 9.47 7.90
C ILE A 112 10.24 10.22 7.25
N GLU A 113 9.45 10.97 8.03
CA GLU A 113 8.43 11.88 7.47
C GLU A 113 9.05 12.95 6.59
N LYS A 114 10.16 13.56 7.05
CA LYS A 114 10.89 14.56 6.28
C LYS A 114 11.50 13.97 5.00
N LEU A 115 12.08 12.78 5.09
CA LEU A 115 12.61 12.07 3.91
C LEU A 115 11.52 11.82 2.86
N TYR A 116 10.30 11.52 3.29
CA TYR A 116 9.17 11.35 2.40
C TYR A 116 8.71 12.68 1.78
N LYS A 117 8.50 13.72 2.60
CA LYS A 117 7.96 15.02 2.15
C LYS A 117 8.94 15.79 1.28
N ASP A 118 10.19 15.86 1.70
CA ASP A 118 11.20 16.72 1.09
C ASP A 118 12.12 15.93 0.14
N GLY A 119 12.05 14.60 0.16
CA GLY A 119 13.03 13.74 -0.47
C GLY A 119 14.36 13.70 0.30
N PRO A 120 15.36 12.99 -0.22
CA PRO A 120 16.73 13.11 0.29
C PRO A 120 17.27 14.51 0.00
N SER A 121 18.09 15.03 0.90
CA SER A 121 18.77 16.33 0.70
C SER A 121 19.68 16.37 -0.54
N ASP A 122 20.09 15.19 -1.03
CA ASP A 122 20.95 15.02 -2.18
C ASP A 122 20.29 14.06 -3.18
N THR A 123 19.85 14.61 -4.31
CA THR A 123 19.15 13.89 -5.38
C THR A 123 20.09 13.06 -6.25
N THR A 124 21.41 13.23 -6.13
CA THR A 124 22.43 12.41 -6.79
C THR A 124 22.64 11.08 -6.10
N MET A 125 22.10 10.92 -4.88
CA MET A 125 22.22 9.69 -4.09
C MET A 125 21.19 8.64 -4.51
N CYS A 126 21.57 7.37 -4.34
CA CYS A 126 20.71 6.21 -4.57
C CYS A 126 19.38 6.35 -3.82
N THR A 127 18.27 6.15 -4.54
CA THR A 127 16.91 6.31 -3.99
C THR A 127 16.48 5.22 -3.01
N TYR A 128 17.25 4.13 -2.91
CA TYR A 128 17.03 3.07 -1.92
C TYR A 128 17.88 3.26 -0.64
N CYS A 129 19.21 3.29 -0.77
CA CYS A 129 20.08 3.35 0.41
C CYS A 129 20.42 4.77 0.88
N HIS A 130 20.31 5.78 0.02
CA HIS A 130 20.70 7.18 0.25
C HIS A 130 22.11 7.39 0.83
N ARG A 131 23.02 6.43 0.59
CA ARG A 131 24.40 6.43 1.13
C ARG A 131 25.49 6.49 0.06
N ARG A 132 25.14 6.16 -1.18
CA ARG A 132 26.06 6.11 -2.32
C ARG A 132 25.45 6.85 -3.50
N PRO A 133 26.26 7.53 -4.33
CA PRO A 133 25.79 8.12 -5.56
C PRO A 133 25.09 7.10 -6.46
N LYS A 134 24.12 7.57 -7.23
CA LYS A 134 23.47 6.81 -8.30
C LYS A 134 24.50 6.31 -9.30
N PHE A 135 24.30 5.12 -9.83
CA PHE A 135 25.04 4.69 -11.01
C PHE A 135 24.55 5.47 -12.24
N SER A 136 25.43 5.78 -13.19
CA SER A 136 25.08 6.61 -14.35
C SER A 136 23.83 6.08 -15.07
N GLY A 137 22.81 6.95 -15.22
CA GLY A 137 21.53 6.62 -15.84
C GLY A 137 20.62 5.67 -15.04
N LYS A 138 20.88 5.45 -13.74
CA LYS A 138 20.08 4.58 -12.86
C LYS A 138 19.67 5.29 -11.58
N GLU A 139 18.59 4.84 -10.95
CA GLU A 139 18.10 5.39 -9.68
C GLU A 139 18.82 4.80 -8.45
N GLN A 140 19.56 3.71 -8.62
CA GLN A 140 20.26 3.02 -7.53
C GLN A 140 21.77 2.98 -7.75
N CYS A 141 22.54 2.82 -6.67
CA CYS A 141 24.01 2.80 -6.69
C CYS A 141 24.63 1.47 -7.16
N GLY A 142 23.81 0.49 -7.55
CA GLY A 142 24.29 -0.83 -7.97
C GLY A 142 23.20 -1.91 -7.88
N ARG A 143 23.53 -3.12 -8.37
CA ARG A 143 22.60 -4.24 -8.53
C ARG A 143 21.85 -4.59 -7.25
N THR A 144 22.55 -4.69 -6.10
CA THR A 144 21.92 -5.01 -4.81
C THR A 144 20.85 -4.00 -4.40
N CYS A 145 21.10 -2.70 -4.58
CA CYS A 145 20.10 -1.68 -4.26
C CYS A 145 18.95 -1.70 -5.27
N ALA A 146 19.24 -1.95 -6.55
CA ALA A 146 18.20 -2.09 -7.57
C ALA A 146 17.27 -3.26 -7.26
N ASP A 147 17.80 -4.43 -6.90
CA ASP A 147 16.99 -5.61 -6.56
C ASP A 147 16.17 -5.40 -5.28
N LYS A 148 16.74 -4.78 -4.25
CA LYS A 148 15.98 -4.44 -3.04
C LYS A 148 14.91 -3.37 -3.27
N ALA A 149 15.15 -2.44 -4.19
CA ALA A 149 14.18 -1.40 -4.55
C ALA A 149 12.90 -1.98 -5.17
N LYS A 150 12.98 -3.14 -5.83
CA LYS A 150 11.81 -3.83 -6.41
C LYS A 150 10.74 -4.18 -5.38
N HIS A 151 11.15 -4.38 -4.14
CA HIS A 151 10.28 -4.76 -3.02
C HIS A 151 10.22 -3.67 -1.95
N ALA A 152 10.61 -2.43 -2.25
CA ALA A 152 10.67 -1.39 -1.23
C ALA A 152 9.29 -0.87 -0.84
N CYS A 153 9.15 -0.43 0.41
CA CYS A 153 8.01 0.34 0.89
C CYS A 153 7.75 1.55 -0.02
N LEU A 154 6.51 1.74 -0.46
CA LEU A 154 6.17 2.82 -1.39
C LEU A 154 6.32 4.22 -0.76
N LEU A 155 6.24 4.33 0.57
CA LEU A 155 6.43 5.59 1.27
C LEU A 155 7.92 5.93 1.45
N CYS A 156 8.66 5.11 2.19
CA CYS A 156 10.04 5.44 2.57
C CYS A 156 11.07 5.01 1.52
N LYS A 157 10.73 4.06 0.64
CA LYS A 157 11.60 3.51 -0.43
C LYS A 157 12.92 2.90 0.04
N THR A 158 13.14 2.75 1.35
CA THR A 158 14.41 2.29 1.93
C THR A 158 14.34 0.96 2.67
N ARG A 159 13.12 0.50 2.99
CA ARG A 159 12.87 -0.77 3.70
C ARG A 159 12.03 -1.68 2.79
N PRO A 160 12.17 -3.01 2.87
CA PRO A 160 11.25 -3.90 2.17
C PRO A 160 9.80 -3.64 2.62
N LYS A 161 8.86 -3.73 1.68
CA LYS A 161 7.43 -3.73 1.97
C LYS A 161 7.11 -4.96 2.82
N ASN A 162 6.13 -4.85 3.71
CA ASN A 162 5.55 -6.03 4.32
C ASN A 162 4.93 -6.87 3.18
N LYS A 163 5.06 -8.19 3.23
CA LYS A 163 4.57 -9.08 2.17
C LYS A 163 3.17 -8.70 1.67
N LYS A 164 2.24 -8.50 2.61
CA LYS A 164 0.83 -8.21 2.36
C LYS A 164 0.52 -6.74 2.06
N TYR A 165 1.43 -5.82 2.37
CA TYR A 165 1.13 -4.38 2.32
C TYR A 165 2.16 -3.62 1.49
N ASN A 166 1.77 -2.46 0.96
CA ASN A 166 2.69 -1.62 0.20
C ASN A 166 3.64 -0.78 1.09
N PHE A 167 3.61 -1.01 2.40
CA PHE A 167 4.39 -0.29 3.41
C PHE A 167 5.24 -1.24 4.24
N CYS A 168 6.37 -0.77 4.78
CA CYS A 168 7.26 -1.60 5.61
C CYS A 168 6.77 -1.82 7.03
N GLY A 169 5.73 -1.11 7.49
CA GLY A 169 5.20 -1.21 8.85
C GLY A 169 4.24 -0.09 9.22
N LYS A 170 3.71 -0.14 10.44
CA LYS A 170 2.69 0.78 10.99
C LYS A 170 3.07 2.26 10.87
N THR A 171 4.33 2.60 11.10
CA THR A 171 4.81 4.00 10.98
C THR A 171 4.61 4.55 9.57
N CYS A 172 5.06 3.85 8.53
CA CYS A 172 4.87 4.32 7.15
C CYS A 172 3.40 4.35 6.75
N LYS A 173 2.62 3.34 7.16
CA LYS A 173 1.17 3.35 6.94
C LYS A 173 0.54 4.58 7.58
N GLY A 174 0.81 4.84 8.87
CA GLY A 174 0.27 5.96 9.61
C GLY A 174 0.62 7.32 9.00
N ILE A 175 1.85 7.51 8.52
CA ILE A 175 2.26 8.73 7.80
C ILE A 175 1.47 8.89 6.50
N ALA A 176 1.34 7.81 5.72
CA ALA A 176 0.60 7.82 4.47
C ALA A 176 -0.89 8.14 4.71
N THR A 177 -1.53 7.46 5.67
CA THR A 177 -2.94 7.65 6.03
C THR A 177 -3.23 9.06 6.56
N LYS A 178 -2.33 9.64 7.37
CA LYS A 178 -2.44 11.04 7.84
C LYS A 178 -2.36 12.06 6.71
N SER A 179 -1.77 11.69 5.58
CA SER A 179 -1.59 12.56 4.42
C SER A 179 -2.70 12.40 3.37
N THR A 180 -3.76 11.64 3.69
CA THR A 180 -4.85 11.35 2.73
C THR A 180 -5.73 12.58 2.46
N PRO A 181 -6.32 12.69 1.25
CA PRO A 181 -6.15 11.78 0.10
C PRO A 181 -4.77 11.92 -0.53
N LEU A 182 -4.09 10.78 -0.75
CA LEU A 182 -2.70 10.74 -1.21
C LEU A 182 -2.56 9.73 -2.35
N ILE A 183 -1.78 10.09 -3.35
CA ILE A 183 -1.30 9.16 -4.37
C ILE A 183 0.23 9.01 -4.26
N LEU A 184 0.70 7.77 -4.25
CA LEU A 184 2.13 7.44 -4.19
C LEU A 184 2.57 6.86 -5.53
N GLU A 185 3.54 7.52 -6.19
CA GLU A 185 4.10 6.99 -7.43
C GLU A 185 4.80 5.65 -7.16
N ILE A 186 4.40 4.63 -7.90
CA ILE A 186 5.02 3.31 -7.87
C ILE A 186 6.15 3.31 -8.90
N PRO A 187 7.42 3.16 -8.48
CA PRO A 187 8.53 3.18 -9.42
C PRO A 187 8.42 2.05 -10.44
N LYS A 188 8.78 2.33 -11.70
CA LYS A 188 8.88 1.29 -12.73
C LYS A 188 9.89 0.21 -12.32
N GLY A 189 9.51 -1.05 -12.48
CA GLY A 189 10.28 -2.22 -12.01
C GLY A 189 10.05 -2.58 -10.54
N HIS A 190 9.18 -1.87 -9.82
CA HIS A 190 8.65 -2.32 -8.54
C HIS A 190 7.62 -3.44 -8.76
N ILE A 191 7.57 -4.46 -7.89
CA ILE A 191 6.67 -5.61 -8.09
C ILE A 191 5.19 -5.21 -8.18
N THR A 192 4.76 -4.19 -7.43
CA THR A 192 3.40 -3.65 -7.53
C THR A 192 3.14 -2.95 -8.87
N TYR A 193 4.17 -2.30 -9.46
CA TYR A 193 4.05 -1.71 -10.79
C TYR A 193 3.83 -2.83 -11.81
N ASP A 194 4.67 -3.87 -11.76
CA ASP A 194 4.61 -5.01 -12.69
C ASP A 194 3.27 -5.74 -12.59
N MET A 195 2.74 -5.92 -11.37
CA MET A 195 1.41 -6.50 -11.15
C MET A 195 0.31 -5.68 -11.83
N VAL A 196 0.28 -4.35 -11.63
CA VAL A 196 -0.75 -3.49 -12.23
C VAL A 196 -0.60 -3.44 -13.75
N GLU A 197 0.63 -3.33 -14.25
CA GLU A 197 0.91 -3.34 -15.69
C GLU A 197 0.49 -4.67 -16.35
N ASN A 198 0.78 -5.81 -15.71
CA ASN A 198 0.39 -7.12 -16.21
C ASN A 198 -1.13 -7.29 -16.19
N LYS A 199 -1.81 -6.86 -15.12
CA LYS A 199 -3.29 -6.84 -15.09
C LYS A 199 -3.85 -5.97 -16.20
N PHE A 200 -3.30 -4.77 -16.41
CA PHE A 200 -3.73 -3.86 -17.47
C PHE A 200 -3.61 -4.50 -18.86
N LYS A 201 -2.43 -5.09 -19.16
CA LYS A 201 -2.16 -5.78 -20.42
C LYS A 201 -3.04 -7.03 -20.60
N GLY A 202 -3.22 -7.83 -19.55
CA GLY A 202 -4.07 -9.03 -19.59
C GLY A 202 -5.57 -8.70 -19.73
N GLY A 203 -5.98 -7.54 -19.22
CA GLY A 203 -7.32 -6.98 -19.42
C GLY A 203 -7.51 -6.37 -20.81
N TRP A 204 -6.47 -6.17 -21.61
CA TRP A 204 -6.58 -5.51 -22.91
C TRP A 204 -6.98 -6.52 -23.98
N LYS A 205 -8.24 -6.45 -24.43
CA LYS A 205 -8.82 -7.50 -25.30
C LYS A 205 -8.75 -7.21 -26.80
N THR A 206 -8.58 -5.96 -27.21
CA THR A 206 -8.61 -5.58 -28.63
C THR A 206 -7.61 -4.46 -28.95
N GLY A 207 -6.85 -4.61 -30.03
CA GLY A 207 -5.85 -3.61 -30.47
C GLY A 207 -4.60 -3.59 -29.58
N THR A 208 -3.75 -2.58 -29.77
CA THR A 208 -2.51 -2.40 -29.00
C THR A 208 -2.77 -1.55 -27.75
N PRO A 209 -2.36 -1.99 -26.55
CA PRO A 209 -2.50 -1.17 -25.35
C PRO A 209 -1.63 0.09 -25.43
N PRO A 210 -2.12 1.25 -24.95
CA PRO A 210 -1.31 2.45 -24.83
C PRO A 210 -0.15 2.24 -23.86
N ALA A 211 0.92 3.02 -24.05
CA ALA A 211 2.05 3.01 -23.13
C ALA A 211 1.64 3.61 -21.78
N ILE A 212 1.87 2.87 -20.70
CA ILE A 212 1.77 3.39 -19.34
C ILE A 212 2.97 4.29 -19.07
N THR A 213 2.70 5.53 -18.65
CA THR A 213 3.73 6.48 -18.24
C THR A 213 4.05 6.37 -16.76
N LYS A 214 3.01 6.30 -15.93
CA LYS A 214 3.12 6.19 -14.47
C LYS A 214 1.97 5.39 -13.88
N ILE A 215 2.23 4.78 -12.73
CA ILE A 215 1.22 4.13 -11.90
C ILE A 215 1.34 4.71 -10.50
N PHE A 216 0.22 5.07 -9.90
CA PHE A 216 0.16 5.52 -8.52
C PHE A 216 -0.68 4.57 -7.68
N LYS A 217 -0.23 4.29 -6.46
CA LYS A 217 -1.06 3.68 -5.41
C LYS A 217 -1.89 4.77 -4.76
N VAL A 218 -3.21 4.58 -4.72
CA VAL A 218 -4.14 5.45 -4.00
C VAL A 218 -4.16 5.05 -2.53
N ILE A 219 -4.01 6.03 -1.65
CA ILE A 219 -4.11 5.87 -0.20
C ILE A 219 -5.37 6.58 0.26
N GLU A 220 -6.26 5.81 0.89
CA GLU A 220 -7.47 6.29 1.54
C GLU A 220 -7.30 6.20 3.07
N ASN A 221 -8.17 6.90 3.79
CA ASN A 221 -8.23 6.81 5.25
C ASN A 221 -9.34 5.86 5.71
N ASP A 222 -9.27 5.50 6.99
CA ASP A 222 -10.22 4.57 7.61
C ASP A 222 -11.68 5.05 7.50
N ALA A 223 -11.95 6.36 7.39
CA ALA A 223 -13.31 6.85 7.23
C ALA A 223 -13.92 6.46 5.87
N PHE A 224 -13.11 6.38 4.81
CA PHE A 224 -13.57 5.85 3.51
C PHE A 224 -13.64 4.33 3.49
N LEU A 225 -12.80 3.66 4.28
CA LEU A 225 -12.61 2.21 4.18
C LEU A 225 -13.62 1.44 5.05
N LYS A 226 -13.95 1.96 6.24
CA LYS A 226 -14.98 1.38 7.12
C LYS A 226 -16.32 1.06 6.42
N PRO A 227 -16.95 1.97 5.66
CA PRO A 227 -18.20 1.65 4.99
C PRO A 227 -18.04 0.64 3.84
N TYR A 228 -16.87 0.62 3.16
CA TYR A 228 -16.53 -0.42 2.19
C TYR A 228 -16.41 -1.80 2.85
N ASP A 229 -15.74 -1.89 4.00
CA ASP A 229 -15.61 -3.15 4.73
C ASP A 229 -16.96 -3.65 5.22
N ALA A 230 -17.81 -2.75 5.71
CA ALA A 230 -19.18 -3.09 6.10
C ALA A 230 -19.98 -3.62 4.90
N TYR A 231 -19.83 -2.99 3.73
CA TYR A 231 -20.42 -3.47 2.49
C TYR A 231 -19.88 -4.86 2.12
N ARG A 232 -18.56 -5.06 2.15
CA ARG A 232 -17.89 -6.33 1.86
C ARG A 232 -18.37 -7.45 2.77
N LYS A 233 -18.48 -7.20 4.08
CA LYS A 233 -18.99 -8.18 5.06
C LYS A 233 -20.44 -8.58 4.76
N ARG A 234 -21.27 -7.64 4.30
CA ARG A 234 -22.70 -7.89 3.98
C ARG A 234 -22.90 -8.56 2.62
N ALA A 235 -22.27 -8.03 1.57
CA ALA A 235 -22.50 -8.44 0.19
C ALA A 235 -21.67 -9.67 -0.20
N GLY A 236 -20.54 -9.90 0.46
CA GLY A 236 -19.66 -11.04 0.26
C GLY A 236 -18.18 -10.63 0.18
N PRO A 237 -17.25 -11.48 0.63
CA PRO A 237 -15.84 -11.12 0.76
C PRO A 237 -15.09 -11.06 -0.58
N LYS A 238 -15.69 -11.52 -1.68
CA LYS A 238 -15.02 -11.57 -2.99
C LYS A 238 -14.87 -10.17 -3.57
N GLU A 239 -13.63 -9.75 -3.70
CA GLU A 239 -13.23 -8.52 -4.38
C GLU A 239 -12.73 -8.86 -5.78
N ASN A 240 -13.01 -7.99 -6.74
CA ASN A 240 -12.57 -8.12 -8.13
C ASN A 240 -11.84 -6.85 -8.53
N TYR A 241 -10.78 -6.97 -9.32
CA TYR A 241 -10.11 -5.82 -9.90
C TYR A 241 -10.82 -5.39 -11.18
N LEU A 242 -11.44 -4.20 -11.18
CA LEU A 242 -12.14 -3.66 -12.35
C LEU A 242 -11.66 -2.24 -12.67
N TYR A 243 -11.65 -1.92 -13.95
CA TYR A 243 -11.22 -0.64 -14.49
C TYR A 243 -12.38 0.34 -14.56
N HIS A 244 -12.13 1.59 -14.17
CA HIS A 244 -13.01 2.73 -14.38
C HIS A 244 -12.28 3.82 -15.13
N GLY A 245 -12.73 4.10 -16.35
CA GLY A 245 -12.25 5.21 -17.16
C GLY A 245 -13.14 6.43 -17.00
N THR A 246 -12.52 7.60 -16.85
CA THR A 246 -13.25 8.87 -16.78
C THR A 246 -12.35 10.03 -17.19
N LYS A 247 -12.94 11.22 -17.36
CA LYS A 247 -12.20 12.42 -17.80
C LYS A 247 -11.30 12.95 -16.67
N ARG A 248 -10.05 13.21 -17.03
CA ARG A 248 -9.09 14.01 -16.25
C ARG A 248 -8.98 15.40 -16.87
N GLN A 249 -9.15 16.46 -16.07
CA GLN A 249 -9.10 17.85 -16.54
C GLN A 249 -7.90 18.64 -15.99
N CYS A 250 -7.07 18.02 -15.15
CA CYS A 250 -5.90 18.66 -14.55
C CYS A 250 -4.63 17.86 -14.87
N GLN A 251 -3.48 18.36 -14.41
CA GLN A 251 -2.17 17.73 -14.61
C GLN A 251 -1.81 16.69 -13.55
N LEU A 252 -2.80 16.16 -12.81
CA LEU A 252 -2.59 15.10 -11.82
C LEU A 252 -1.90 13.90 -12.48
N GLY A 253 -0.84 13.41 -11.85
CA GLY A 253 -0.03 12.30 -12.33
C GLY A 253 0.95 12.66 -13.44
N VAL A 254 0.93 13.89 -13.97
CA VAL A 254 1.87 14.38 -15.00
C VAL A 254 2.90 15.29 -14.36
N SER A 255 2.50 16.53 -14.01
CA SER A 255 3.37 17.52 -13.38
C SER A 255 3.10 17.72 -11.89
N THR A 256 2.00 17.16 -11.37
CA THR A 256 1.64 17.29 -9.96
C THR A 256 1.03 16.00 -9.41
N THR A 257 1.23 15.73 -8.13
CA THR A 257 0.51 14.71 -7.36
C THR A 257 -0.60 15.29 -6.49
N GLN A 258 -0.77 16.63 -6.50
CA GLN A 258 -1.80 17.32 -5.75
C GLN A 258 -3.15 17.28 -6.49
N LEU A 259 -4.20 16.89 -5.78
CA LEU A 259 -5.55 16.84 -6.35
C LEU A 259 -6.10 18.25 -6.56
N CYS A 260 -6.54 18.56 -7.78
CA CYS A 260 -7.11 19.88 -8.08
C CYS A 260 -8.45 20.11 -7.36
N ALA A 261 -8.84 21.38 -7.15
CA ALA A 261 -10.10 21.74 -6.49
C ALA A 261 -11.33 21.65 -7.42
N SER A 262 -11.15 21.40 -8.72
CA SER A 262 -12.25 21.42 -9.68
C SER A 262 -13.21 20.23 -9.48
N ALA A 263 -14.49 20.54 -9.27
CA ALA A 263 -15.56 19.55 -9.19
C ALA A 263 -15.79 18.81 -10.52
N THR A 264 -15.40 19.41 -11.64
CA THR A 264 -15.54 18.80 -12.98
C THR A 264 -14.42 17.82 -13.31
N CYS A 265 -13.36 17.75 -12.49
CA CYS A 265 -12.30 16.78 -12.64
C CYS A 265 -12.66 15.46 -11.92
N ALA A 266 -13.38 14.57 -12.62
CA ALA A 266 -13.91 13.33 -12.06
C ALA A 266 -12.86 12.48 -11.32
N ILE A 267 -11.65 12.32 -11.87
CA ILE A 267 -10.55 11.62 -11.19
C ILE A 267 -10.24 12.23 -9.81
N CYS A 268 -10.10 13.57 -9.73
CA CYS A 268 -9.79 14.24 -8.46
C CYS A 268 -10.96 14.14 -7.48
N SER A 269 -12.21 14.26 -7.96
CA SER A 269 -13.40 14.11 -7.13
C SER A 269 -13.49 12.69 -6.54
N ILE A 270 -13.27 11.65 -7.36
CA ILE A 270 -13.26 10.25 -6.89
C ILE A 270 -12.14 10.05 -5.86
N LEU A 271 -10.92 10.55 -6.12
CA LEU A 271 -9.81 10.39 -5.17
C LEU A 271 -10.02 11.16 -3.85
N LYS A 272 -10.82 12.23 -3.85
CA LYS A 272 -11.13 13.03 -2.65
C LYS A 272 -12.27 12.45 -1.80
N THR A 273 -13.31 11.93 -2.45
CA THR A 273 -14.55 11.58 -1.77
C THR A 273 -14.99 10.14 -1.99
N SER A 274 -14.13 9.32 -2.61
CA SER A 274 -14.51 8.04 -3.20
C SER A 274 -15.64 8.20 -4.24
N TYR A 275 -16.27 7.09 -4.61
CA TYR A 275 -17.36 7.07 -5.58
C TYR A 275 -18.69 7.55 -4.99
N LYS A 276 -19.45 8.27 -5.81
CA LYS A 276 -20.80 8.77 -5.51
C LYS A 276 -21.73 8.41 -6.65
N VAL A 277 -22.62 7.45 -6.44
CA VAL A 277 -23.61 6.96 -7.41
C VAL A 277 -24.54 8.10 -7.84
N GLU A 278 -24.84 9.03 -6.93
CA GLU A 278 -25.62 10.23 -7.22
C GLU A 278 -24.93 11.18 -8.22
N MET A 279 -23.60 11.12 -8.31
CA MET A 279 -22.79 11.88 -9.27
C MET A 279 -22.56 11.11 -10.58
N ALA A 280 -22.98 9.84 -10.66
CA ALA A 280 -22.81 9.03 -11.84
C ALA A 280 -23.78 9.43 -12.95
N GLY A 281 -23.29 9.41 -14.19
CA GLY A 281 -24.13 9.53 -15.37
C GLY A 281 -25.13 8.37 -15.48
N GLN A 282 -26.19 8.58 -16.25
CA GLN A 282 -27.12 7.51 -16.60
C GLN A 282 -26.66 6.85 -17.90
N GLY A 283 -26.30 5.58 -17.81
CA GLY A 283 -25.98 4.75 -18.97
C GLY A 283 -27.09 3.75 -19.29
N SER A 284 -26.79 2.79 -20.16
CA SER A 284 -27.73 1.75 -20.61
C SER A 284 -28.23 0.83 -19.49
N PHE A 285 -27.54 0.78 -18.36
CA PHE A 285 -27.88 -0.02 -17.18
C PHE A 285 -28.30 0.85 -15.99
N GLY A 286 -28.78 2.07 -16.26
CA GLY A 286 -29.26 2.98 -15.24
C GLY A 286 -28.16 3.83 -14.61
N ARG A 287 -28.51 4.47 -13.49
CA ARG A 287 -27.58 5.28 -12.69
C ARG A 287 -26.81 4.37 -11.73
N GLY A 288 -25.52 4.20 -12.01
CA GLY A 288 -24.60 3.39 -11.22
C GLY A 288 -23.16 3.70 -11.61
N VAL A 289 -22.19 3.13 -10.90
CA VAL A 289 -20.78 3.27 -11.26
C VAL A 289 -20.39 2.16 -12.23
N TYR A 290 -20.03 2.55 -13.45
CA TYR A 290 -19.66 1.65 -14.53
C TYR A 290 -18.19 1.30 -14.44
N ASN A 291 -17.91 0.01 -14.44
CA ASN A 291 -16.56 -0.56 -14.44
C ASN A 291 -16.46 -1.60 -15.56
N SER A 292 -15.26 -2.09 -15.83
CA SER A 292 -15.01 -3.11 -16.84
C SER A 292 -13.87 -4.02 -16.39
N SER A 293 -13.91 -5.31 -16.73
CA SER A 293 -12.74 -6.18 -16.62
C SER A 293 -11.83 -6.07 -17.85
N ALA A 294 -12.36 -5.59 -18.97
CA ALA A 294 -11.60 -5.20 -20.16
C ALA A 294 -11.04 -3.78 -20.02
N SER A 295 -9.72 -3.64 -19.97
CA SER A 295 -9.05 -2.34 -19.82
C SER A 295 -9.21 -1.47 -21.08
N ASN A 296 -9.31 -2.06 -22.27
CA ASN A 296 -9.58 -1.33 -23.52
C ASN A 296 -10.97 -0.65 -23.51
N LYS A 297 -11.98 -1.27 -22.90
CA LYS A 297 -13.32 -0.68 -22.75
C LYS A 297 -13.29 0.52 -21.83
N ALA A 298 -12.66 0.40 -20.66
CA ALA A 298 -12.50 1.53 -19.74
C ALA A 298 -11.64 2.65 -20.35
N PHE A 299 -10.59 2.31 -21.09
CA PHE A 299 -9.72 3.28 -21.76
C PHE A 299 -10.49 4.20 -22.72
N GLY A 300 -11.50 3.69 -23.42
CA GLY A 300 -12.38 4.50 -24.29
C GLY A 300 -13.03 5.71 -23.60
N TYR A 301 -13.14 5.70 -22.27
CA TYR A 301 -13.70 6.80 -21.47
C TYR A 301 -12.65 7.77 -20.90
N CYS A 302 -11.35 7.48 -21.07
CA CYS A 302 -10.27 8.25 -20.46
C CYS A 302 -9.90 9.53 -21.25
N GLY A 303 -10.15 9.55 -22.57
CA GLY A 303 -9.71 10.62 -23.49
C GLY A 303 -8.20 10.62 -23.77
N ALA A 304 -7.73 11.56 -24.60
CA ALA A 304 -6.31 11.71 -24.94
C ALA A 304 -5.47 12.15 -23.72
N GLY A 305 -4.32 11.51 -23.47
CA GLY A 305 -3.54 11.72 -22.23
C GLY A 305 -4.30 11.31 -20.97
N GLY A 306 -5.21 10.34 -21.12
CA GLY A 306 -6.18 9.93 -20.12
C GLY A 306 -5.58 9.29 -18.88
N ALA A 307 -6.43 9.14 -17.86
CA ALA A 307 -6.09 8.42 -16.65
C ALA A 307 -7.20 7.43 -16.33
N MET A 308 -6.82 6.27 -15.82
CA MET A 308 -7.75 5.19 -15.50
C MET A 308 -7.56 4.73 -14.07
N LEU A 309 -8.67 4.48 -13.39
CA LEU A 309 -8.65 3.90 -12.05
C LEU A 309 -8.77 2.38 -12.16
N LEU A 310 -7.93 1.67 -11.40
CA LEU A 310 -8.12 0.25 -11.12
C LEU A 310 -8.66 0.13 -9.70
N ASN A 311 -9.86 -0.41 -9.60
CA ASN A 311 -10.64 -0.48 -8.38
C ASN A 311 -10.64 -1.90 -7.82
N LYS A 312 -10.75 -2.03 -6.50
CA LYS A 312 -11.30 -3.23 -5.86
C LYS A 312 -12.81 -3.07 -5.81
N VAL A 313 -13.53 -4.08 -6.28
CA VAL A 313 -15.00 -4.05 -6.41
C VAL A 313 -15.62 -5.29 -5.79
N VAL A 314 -16.52 -5.08 -4.84
CA VAL A 314 -17.37 -6.12 -4.25
C VAL A 314 -18.66 -6.18 -5.04
N LEU A 315 -18.82 -7.24 -5.82
CA LEU A 315 -19.98 -7.38 -6.69
C LEU A 315 -21.22 -7.94 -5.99
N GLY A 316 -21.05 -8.58 -4.83
CA GLY A 316 -22.12 -9.29 -4.14
C GLY A 316 -22.85 -10.27 -5.05
N LYS A 317 -24.18 -10.28 -4.97
CA LYS A 317 -25.03 -11.05 -5.88
C LYS A 317 -25.20 -10.29 -7.19
N SER A 318 -24.47 -10.70 -8.22
CA SER A 318 -24.56 -10.12 -9.57
C SER A 318 -25.66 -10.76 -10.43
N VAL A 319 -26.31 -9.96 -11.27
CA VAL A 319 -27.17 -10.45 -12.36
C VAL A 319 -26.50 -10.20 -13.71
N GLN A 320 -26.48 -11.23 -14.55
CA GLN A 320 -26.08 -11.10 -15.95
C GLN A 320 -27.28 -10.64 -16.78
N VAL A 321 -27.09 -9.60 -17.60
CA VAL A 321 -28.14 -9.07 -18.48
C VAL A 321 -27.68 -9.11 -19.94
N SER A 322 -28.62 -9.20 -20.87
CA SER A 322 -28.35 -9.18 -22.32
C SER A 322 -28.68 -7.85 -22.98
N SER A 323 -29.36 -6.94 -22.27
CA SER A 323 -29.78 -5.63 -22.76
C SER A 323 -29.87 -4.64 -21.60
N GLY A 324 -30.06 -3.36 -21.95
CA GLY A 324 -30.14 -2.26 -20.98
C GLY A 324 -31.29 -2.41 -19.98
N ILE A 325 -31.05 -1.94 -18.76
CA ILE A 325 -32.02 -1.88 -17.66
C ILE A 325 -31.93 -0.50 -16.99
N SER A 326 -32.97 -0.06 -16.27
CA SER A 326 -32.99 1.27 -15.67
C SER A 326 -32.39 1.35 -14.26
N SER A 327 -32.24 0.21 -13.58
CA SER A 327 -31.75 0.12 -12.19
C SER A 327 -31.32 -1.31 -11.84
N CYS A 328 -30.63 -1.49 -10.70
CA CYS A 328 -30.30 -2.81 -10.18
C CYS A 328 -31.59 -3.62 -9.91
N PRO A 329 -31.74 -4.83 -10.47
CA PRO A 329 -32.89 -5.68 -10.20
C PRO A 329 -33.00 -6.03 -8.71
N ALA A 330 -34.23 -6.15 -8.22
CA ALA A 330 -34.49 -6.47 -6.82
C ALA A 330 -33.78 -7.75 -6.38
N GLY A 331 -33.10 -7.70 -5.23
CA GLY A 331 -32.35 -8.82 -4.67
C GLY A 331 -30.99 -9.09 -5.33
N TYR A 332 -30.44 -8.13 -6.07
CA TYR A 332 -29.08 -8.14 -6.61
C TYR A 332 -28.31 -6.89 -6.16
N ASP A 333 -26.98 -7.00 -6.11
CA ASP A 333 -26.06 -5.93 -5.69
C ASP A 333 -25.37 -5.25 -6.89
N SER A 334 -25.25 -5.98 -8.02
CA SER A 334 -24.57 -5.49 -9.22
C SER A 334 -25.14 -6.11 -10.49
N VAL A 335 -24.84 -5.47 -11.61
CA VAL A 335 -25.23 -5.91 -12.96
C VAL A 335 -23.97 -6.14 -13.77
N VAL A 336 -23.94 -7.23 -14.51
CA VAL A 336 -22.87 -7.55 -15.46
C VAL A 336 -23.51 -7.68 -16.84
N TYR A 337 -22.92 -7.00 -17.80
CA TYR A 337 -23.20 -7.12 -19.22
C TYR A 337 -21.91 -7.54 -19.90
N ASP A 338 -21.87 -8.76 -20.42
CA ASP A 338 -20.68 -9.30 -21.05
C ASP A 338 -21.00 -10.07 -22.34
N PRO A 339 -21.29 -9.35 -23.44
CA PRO A 339 -21.71 -9.99 -24.68
C PRO A 339 -20.53 -10.67 -25.42
N GLN A 340 -19.30 -10.18 -25.27
CA GLN A 340 -18.11 -10.67 -26.00
C GLN A 340 -16.76 -10.46 -25.26
N GLY A 341 -16.75 -10.18 -23.95
CA GLY A 341 -15.55 -9.93 -23.15
C GLY A 341 -14.93 -8.55 -23.33
N ALA A 342 -14.71 -8.12 -24.58
CA ALA A 342 -13.99 -6.89 -24.89
C ALA A 342 -14.76 -5.59 -24.59
N SER A 343 -16.09 -5.68 -24.54
CA SER A 343 -17.01 -4.57 -24.30
C SER A 343 -17.80 -4.73 -23.00
N ASN A 344 -17.26 -5.52 -22.06
CA ASN A 344 -17.99 -5.85 -20.84
C ASN A 344 -18.18 -4.61 -19.96
N GLU A 345 -19.33 -4.56 -19.28
CA GLU A 345 -19.67 -3.50 -18.34
C GLU A 345 -20.19 -4.15 -17.06
N THR A 346 -19.62 -3.73 -15.93
CA THR A 346 -20.02 -4.16 -14.60
C THR A 346 -20.42 -2.94 -13.80
N ILE A 347 -21.68 -2.91 -13.37
CA ILE A 347 -22.30 -1.74 -12.74
C ILE A 347 -22.61 -2.07 -11.30
N VAL A 348 -22.13 -1.20 -10.41
CA VAL A 348 -22.45 -1.22 -8.98
C VAL A 348 -23.28 0.00 -8.61
N TYR A 349 -24.24 -0.20 -7.70
CA TYR A 349 -25.26 0.80 -7.37
C TYR A 349 -25.13 1.34 -5.94
N SER A 350 -23.98 1.12 -5.32
CA SER A 350 -23.65 1.60 -3.97
C SER A 350 -22.29 2.31 -3.99
N ASN A 351 -22.20 3.41 -3.24
CA ASN A 351 -20.96 4.16 -3.03
C ASN A 351 -19.88 3.29 -2.36
N ASP A 352 -20.30 2.27 -1.61
CA ASP A 352 -19.44 1.41 -0.81
C ASP A 352 -19.10 0.08 -1.49
N ALA A 353 -19.53 -0.12 -2.73
CA ALA A 353 -19.23 -1.36 -3.46
C ALA A 353 -17.80 -1.38 -4.03
N LEU A 354 -17.09 -0.24 -4.06
CA LEU A 354 -15.79 -0.16 -4.71
C LEU A 354 -14.87 0.92 -4.13
N ARG A 355 -13.56 0.69 -4.24
CA ARG A 355 -12.52 1.65 -3.85
C ARG A 355 -11.43 1.80 -4.91
N PRO A 356 -11.00 3.03 -5.25
CA PRO A 356 -9.88 3.24 -6.15
C PRO A 356 -8.58 2.79 -5.49
N VAL A 357 -7.87 1.86 -6.12
CA VAL A 357 -6.63 1.30 -5.56
C VAL A 357 -5.41 1.81 -6.31
N PHE A 358 -5.51 1.91 -7.63
CA PHE A 358 -4.43 2.44 -8.46
C PHE A 358 -4.95 3.46 -9.47
N LEU A 359 -4.10 4.44 -9.77
CA LEU A 359 -4.28 5.39 -10.86
C LEU A 359 -3.22 5.11 -11.92
N ILE A 360 -3.66 4.73 -13.12
CA ILE A 360 -2.82 4.41 -14.27
C ILE A 360 -2.83 5.62 -15.20
N MET A 361 -1.65 6.12 -15.55
CA MET A 361 -1.46 7.25 -16.45
C MET A 361 -0.94 6.76 -17.79
N PHE A 362 -1.46 7.36 -18.87
CA PHE A 362 -1.04 7.08 -20.25
C PHE A 362 -0.38 8.30 -20.88
N GLN A 363 0.29 8.08 -22.02
CA GLN A 363 0.70 9.15 -22.94
C GLN A 363 -0.22 9.18 -24.15
#